data_AF-A0A444JA04-F1
#
_entry.id   AF-A0A444JA04-F1
#
_cell.length_a   1.000
_cell.length_b   1.000
_cell.length_c   1.000
_cell.angle_alpha   90.00
_cell.angle_beta   90.00
_cell.angle_gamma   90.00
#
_symmetry.space_group_name_H-M   'P 1'
#
loop_
_entity.id
_entity.type
_entity.pdbx_description
1 polymer ?
#
loop_
_entity_poly.entity_id
_entity_poly.type
_entity_poly.pdbx_seq_one_letter_code
_entity_poly.pdbx_strand_id
1 'polypeptide(L)'
;MEEINRVGAEIAVKAAGHQVYVAGSVGPSGISFPRDEEEFTQDDIRDSLHEQIRGLAQGGVDLLIIETFSSLDEVLLAIEVARNEAPDLPIIGQMVFPSRGMTVQGDDALSCGRHEYGRGCHGGDKLRSRY
;
A
#
# COMPACT_ATOMS: atom_id res chain seq x y z
N MET A 1 0.91 1.16 -15.58
CA MET A 1 1.54 0.31 -14.55
C MET A 1 0.78 -0.99 -14.25
N GLU A 2 -0.52 -1.05 -14.53
CA GLU A 2 -1.40 -2.19 -14.19
C GLU A 2 -0.90 -3.55 -14.69
N GLU A 3 -0.52 -3.66 -15.97
CA GLU A 3 -0.10 -4.93 -16.57
C GLU A 3 1.15 -5.54 -15.91
N ILE A 4 2.17 -4.72 -15.64
CA ILE A 4 3.41 -5.18 -14.99
C ILE A 4 3.11 -5.73 -13.59
N ASN A 5 2.27 -5.03 -12.83
CA ASN A 5 1.88 -5.46 -11.48
C ASN A 5 1.03 -6.72 -11.51
N ARG A 6 0.08 -6.82 -12.45
CA ARG A 6 -0.75 -8.02 -12.62
C ARG A 6 0.10 -9.24 -12.95
N VAL A 7 0.95 -9.16 -13.96
CA VAL A 7 1.80 -10.28 -14.38
C VAL A 7 2.81 -10.65 -13.29
N GLY A 8 3.39 -9.66 -12.61
CA GLY A 8 4.28 -9.89 -11.46
C GLY A 8 3.59 -10.65 -10.33
N ALA A 9 2.37 -10.23 -9.98
CA ALA A 9 1.55 -10.91 -8.98
C ALA A 9 1.16 -12.34 -9.41
N GLU A 10 0.75 -12.55 -10.67
CA GLU A 10 0.43 -13.88 -11.20
C GLU A 10 1.62 -14.84 -11.09
N ILE A 11 2.84 -14.37 -11.39
CA ILE A 11 4.07 -15.16 -11.26
C ILE A 11 4.30 -15.53 -9.79
N ALA A 12 4.18 -14.57 -8.87
CA ALA A 12 4.37 -14.80 -7.44
C ALA A 12 3.33 -15.78 -6.88
N VAL A 13 2.05 -15.61 -7.22
CA VAL A 13 0.95 -16.50 -6.83
C VAL A 13 1.15 -17.90 -7.37
N LYS A 14 1.57 -18.04 -8.63
CA LYS A 14 1.87 -19.34 -9.22
C LYS A 14 3.04 -20.03 -8.51
N ALA A 15 4.08 -19.29 -8.16
CA ALA A 15 5.24 -19.82 -7.44
C ALA A 15 4.90 -20.24 -6.00
N ALA A 16 4.07 -19.46 -5.31
CA ALA A 16 3.61 -19.74 -3.94
C ALA A 16 2.65 -20.93 -3.86
N GLY A 17 1.85 -21.15 -4.93
CA GLY A 17 0.82 -22.16 -4.95
C GLY A 17 -0.21 -21.94 -3.84
N HIS A 18 -0.28 -22.89 -2.90
CA HIS A 18 -1.19 -22.86 -1.74
C HIS A 18 -0.46 -23.03 -0.40
N GLN A 19 0.84 -22.74 -0.37
CA GLN A 19 1.69 -23.00 0.79
C GLN A 19 1.98 -21.75 1.63
N VAL A 20 1.98 -20.58 0.99
CA VAL A 20 2.28 -19.29 1.63
C VAL A 20 1.36 -18.21 1.08
N TYR A 21 1.14 -17.16 1.86
CA TYR A 21 0.45 -15.97 1.39
C TYR A 21 1.35 -15.12 0.49
N VAL A 22 0.75 -14.51 -0.52
CA VAL A 22 1.41 -13.55 -1.41
C VAL A 22 0.89 -12.15 -1.11
N ALA A 23 1.80 -11.25 -0.76
CA ALA A 23 1.49 -9.84 -0.55
C ALA A 23 1.85 -9.03 -1.80
N GLY A 24 0.92 -8.21 -2.28
CA GLY A 24 1.22 -7.16 -3.27
C GLY A 24 1.91 -5.98 -2.58
N SER A 25 3.16 -5.71 -2.94
CA SER A 25 3.93 -4.60 -2.36
C SER A 25 3.63 -3.28 -3.09
N VAL A 26 3.37 -2.23 -2.30
CA VAL A 26 3.13 -0.86 -2.76
C VAL A 26 4.04 0.05 -1.95
N GLY A 27 4.98 0.72 -2.60
CA GLY A 27 5.90 1.67 -1.98
C GLY A 27 5.48 3.13 -2.20
N PRO A 28 6.16 4.11 -1.58
CA PRO A 28 5.93 5.53 -1.83
C PRO A 28 6.30 5.91 -3.26
N SER A 29 5.73 7.02 -3.73
CA SER A 29 6.02 7.63 -5.04
C SER A 29 7.49 8.04 -5.20
N GLY A 30 8.18 8.28 -4.09
CA GLY A 30 9.54 8.83 -4.06
C GLY A 30 9.60 10.35 -4.19
N ILE A 31 8.45 11.03 -4.26
CA ILE A 31 8.31 12.47 -4.36
C ILE A 31 8.08 13.07 -2.96
N SER A 32 8.47 14.33 -2.76
CA SER A 32 8.24 15.04 -1.50
C SER A 32 6.76 15.35 -1.22
N PHE A 33 5.97 14.37 -0.78
CA PHE A 33 4.53 14.56 -0.51
C PHE A 33 4.25 15.41 0.75
N PRO A 34 3.25 16.33 0.76
CA PRO A 34 2.28 16.65 -0.30
C PRO A 34 2.71 17.80 -1.23
N ARG A 35 3.98 18.23 -1.21
CA ARG A 35 4.42 19.29 -2.13
C ARG A 35 4.52 18.71 -3.54
N ASP A 36 3.80 19.32 -4.46
CA ASP A 36 4.04 19.11 -5.87
C ASP A 36 5.51 19.49 -6.17
N GLU A 37 6.31 18.53 -6.60
CA GLU A 37 7.46 18.87 -7.44
C GLU A 37 6.87 19.32 -8.78
N GLU A 38 7.44 20.34 -9.44
CA GLU A 38 6.83 21.05 -10.59
C GLU A 38 6.34 20.14 -11.75
N GLU A 39 6.69 18.85 -11.73
CA GLU A 39 6.39 17.84 -12.75
C GLU A 39 5.25 16.85 -12.38
N PHE A 40 4.84 16.73 -11.11
CA PHE A 40 3.83 15.73 -10.69
C PHE A 40 2.88 16.25 -9.61
N THR A 41 1.59 16.02 -9.81
CA THR A 41 0.52 16.41 -8.89
C THR A 41 0.12 15.27 -7.96
N GLN A 42 -0.61 15.60 -6.88
CA GLN A 42 -1.26 14.58 -6.04
C GLN A 42 -2.19 13.64 -6.81
N ASP A 43 -2.87 14.14 -7.84
CA ASP A 43 -3.77 13.35 -8.68
C ASP A 43 -2.98 12.34 -9.53
N ASP A 44 -1.81 12.73 -10.05
CA ASP A 44 -0.92 11.80 -10.78
C ASP A 44 -0.44 10.65 -9.87
N ILE A 45 -0.10 10.95 -8.61
CA ILE A 45 0.28 9.93 -7.63
C ILE A 45 -0.91 9.01 -7.33
N ARG A 46 -2.10 9.58 -7.15
CA ARG A 46 -3.33 8.82 -6.90
C ARG A 46 -3.65 7.88 -8.06
N ASP A 47 -3.58 8.37 -9.30
CA ASP A 47 -3.84 7.58 -10.50
C ASP A 47 -2.83 6.44 -10.65
N SER A 48 -1.55 6.71 -10.38
CA SER A 48 -0.50 5.69 -10.35
C SER A 48 -0.78 4.58 -9.33
N LEU A 49 -1.21 4.95 -8.11
CA LEU A 49 -1.61 4.01 -7.07
C LEU A 49 -2.83 3.17 -7.49
N HIS A 50 -3.83 3.78 -8.15
CA HIS A 50 -5.00 3.06 -8.67
C HIS A 50 -4.58 1.97 -9.66
N GLU A 51 -3.74 2.31 -10.64
CA GLU A 51 -3.25 1.33 -11.61
C GLU A 51 -2.43 0.21 -10.96
N GLN A 52 -1.53 0.56 -10.03
CA GLN A 52 -0.69 -0.43 -9.35
C GLN A 52 -1.53 -1.42 -8.56
N ILE A 53 -2.38 -0.91 -7.68
CA ILE A 53 -3.16 -1.73 -6.76
C ILE A 53 -4.18 -2.58 -7.50
N ARG A 54 -4.84 -2.02 -8.52
CA ARG A 54 -5.74 -2.79 -9.39
C ARG A 54 -5.01 -3.96 -10.05
N GLY A 55 -3.81 -3.72 -10.58
CA GLY A 55 -2.98 -4.77 -11.17
C GLY A 55 -2.65 -5.87 -10.18
N LEU A 56 -2.18 -5.51 -8.98
CA LEU A 56 -1.86 -6.47 -7.91
C LEU A 56 -3.11 -7.29 -7.50
N ALA A 57 -4.25 -6.64 -7.32
CA ALA A 57 -5.50 -7.29 -6.95
C ALA A 57 -6.00 -8.27 -8.02
N GLN A 58 -5.96 -7.86 -9.30
CA GLN A 58 -6.30 -8.74 -10.43
C GLN A 58 -5.33 -9.92 -10.55
N GLY A 59 -4.06 -9.73 -10.19
CA GLY A 59 -3.06 -10.79 -10.17
C GLY A 59 -3.25 -11.83 -9.06
N GLY A 60 -4.20 -11.61 -8.14
CA GLY A 60 -4.66 -12.60 -7.18
C GLY A 60 -3.82 -12.70 -5.90
N VAL A 61 -3.18 -11.60 -5.49
CA VAL A 61 -2.51 -11.52 -4.18
C VAL A 61 -3.50 -11.73 -3.03
N ASP A 62 -3.02 -12.25 -1.90
CA ASP A 62 -3.84 -12.56 -0.74
C ASP A 62 -4.02 -11.35 0.20
N LEU A 63 -3.10 -10.39 0.13
CA LEU A 63 -3.14 -9.13 0.87
C LEU A 63 -2.33 -8.05 0.14
N LEU A 64 -2.48 -6.79 0.58
CA LEU A 64 -1.62 -5.67 0.20
C LEU A 64 -0.73 -5.27 1.36
N ILE A 65 0.53 -4.96 1.07
CA ILE A 65 1.46 -4.32 2.00
C ILE A 65 1.83 -2.94 1.45
N ILE A 66 1.40 -1.90 2.17
CA ILE A 66 1.71 -0.50 1.88
C ILE A 66 2.96 -0.17 2.69
N GLU A 67 4.12 -0.21 2.04
CA GLU A 67 5.41 -0.31 2.71
C GLU A 67 6.33 0.88 2.48
N THR A 68 7.17 1.12 3.49
CA THR A 68 8.31 2.05 3.43
C THR A 68 7.91 3.52 3.18
N PHE A 69 6.71 3.91 3.60
CA PHE A 69 6.28 5.31 3.56
C PHE A 69 6.90 6.13 4.69
N SER A 70 7.41 7.32 4.38
CA SER A 70 7.89 8.29 5.39
C SER A 70 6.95 9.47 5.61
N SER A 71 5.91 9.61 4.78
CA SER A 71 4.90 10.65 4.85
C SER A 71 3.57 10.05 5.31
N LEU A 72 2.99 10.60 6.38
CA LEU A 72 1.69 10.15 6.88
C LEU A 72 0.58 10.38 5.85
N ASP A 73 0.57 11.53 5.19
CA ASP A 73 -0.48 11.85 4.23
C ASP A 73 -0.44 10.90 3.01
N GLU A 74 0.76 10.55 2.56
CA GLU A 74 0.95 9.67 1.39
C GLU A 74 0.56 8.22 1.71
N VAL A 75 0.90 7.70 2.90
CA VAL A 75 0.46 6.35 3.29
C VAL A 75 -1.05 6.29 3.44
N LEU A 76 -1.69 7.33 3.98
CA LEU A 76 -3.16 7.39 4.11
C LEU A 76 -3.84 7.45 2.75
N LEU A 77 -3.26 8.16 1.78
CA LEU A 77 -3.71 8.15 0.38
C LEU A 77 -3.62 6.73 -0.22
N ALA A 78 -2.49 6.04 -0.06
CA ALA A 78 -2.32 4.68 -0.56
C ALA A 78 -3.30 3.68 0.08
N ILE A 79 -3.58 3.82 1.38
CA ILE A 79 -4.58 3.01 2.10
C ILE A 79 -5.99 3.27 1.56
N GLU A 80 -6.34 4.54 1.31
CA GLU A 80 -7.63 4.92 0.74
C GLU A 80 -7.83 4.30 -0.64
N VAL A 81 -6.84 4.44 -1.53
CA VAL A 81 -6.87 3.85 -2.88
C VAL A 81 -6.97 2.33 -2.79
N ALA A 82 -6.21 1.69 -1.89
CA ALA A 82 -6.26 0.25 -1.69
C ALA A 82 -7.63 -0.24 -1.24
N ARG A 83 -8.32 0.51 -0.39
CA ARG A 83 -9.69 0.19 0.02
C ARG A 83 -10.70 0.33 -1.10
N ASN A 84 -10.48 1.25 -2.03
CA ASN A 84 -11.37 1.44 -3.19
C ASN A 84 -11.17 0.36 -4.25
N GLU A 85 -9.92 0.06 -4.62
CA GLU A 85 -9.60 -0.89 -5.70
C GLU A 85 -9.65 -2.36 -5.25
N ALA A 86 -9.41 -2.63 -3.96
CA ALA A 86 -9.36 -3.98 -3.41
C ALA A 86 -10.05 -4.09 -2.04
N PRO A 87 -11.37 -3.79 -1.95
CA PRO A 87 -12.09 -3.69 -0.67
C PRO A 87 -12.05 -4.96 0.17
N ASP A 88 -11.91 -6.13 -0.47
CA ASP A 88 -11.89 -7.43 0.19
C ASP A 88 -10.49 -7.89 0.64
N LEU A 89 -9.42 -7.21 0.21
CA LEU A 89 -8.06 -7.59 0.60
C LEU A 89 -7.70 -7.01 1.99
N PRO A 90 -7.06 -7.80 2.85
CA PRO A 90 -6.37 -7.26 4.03
C PRO A 90 -5.27 -6.28 3.60
N ILE A 91 -5.05 -5.24 4.42
CA ILE A 91 -4.03 -4.22 4.18
C ILE A 91 -3.12 -4.15 5.40
N ILE A 92 -1.82 -4.26 5.18
CA ILE A 92 -0.77 -3.95 6.16
C ILE A 92 -0.22 -2.57 5.82
N GLY A 93 -0.26 -1.63 6.77
CA GLY A 93 0.44 -0.35 6.69
C GLY A 93 1.80 -0.43 7.38
N GLN A 94 2.84 0.09 6.74
CA GLN A 94 4.18 0.19 7.30
C GLN A 94 4.79 1.54 6.94
N MET A 95 5.17 2.28 7.98
CA MET A 95 5.95 3.51 7.87
C MET A 95 7.39 3.34 8.37
N VAL A 96 8.27 4.22 7.90
CA VAL A 96 9.65 4.37 8.35
C VAL A 96 9.86 5.76 8.97
N PHE A 97 10.67 5.82 10.03
CA PHE A 97 10.85 7.03 10.86
C PHE A 97 12.33 7.43 10.93
N PRO A 98 12.87 8.11 9.89
CA PRO A 98 14.31 8.35 9.75
C PRO A 98 14.88 9.38 10.74
N SER A 99 14.04 10.26 11.29
CA SER A 99 14.49 11.42 12.08
C SER A 99 14.28 11.21 13.57
N ARG A 100 15.16 10.44 14.22
CA ARG A 100 15.10 10.13 15.66
C ARG A 100 13.76 9.52 16.10
N GLY A 101 13.16 8.67 15.26
CA GLY A 101 11.88 8.02 15.55
C GLY A 101 10.64 8.84 15.15
N MET A 102 10.83 9.91 14.38
CA MET A 102 9.76 10.75 13.85
C MET A 102 9.73 10.74 12.31
N THR A 103 8.59 11.07 11.72
CA THR A 103 8.45 11.41 10.30
C THR A 103 9.19 12.71 9.99
N VAL A 104 9.31 13.07 8.70
CA VAL A 104 9.88 14.37 8.30
C VAL A 104 9.01 15.54 8.81
N GLN A 105 7.71 15.32 8.92
CA GLN A 105 6.71 16.28 9.41
C GLN A 105 6.66 16.36 10.94
N GLY A 106 7.36 15.47 11.65
CA GLY A 106 7.45 15.48 13.12
C GLY A 106 6.39 14.63 13.82
N ASP A 107 5.78 13.66 13.14
CA ASP A 107 4.85 12.71 13.76
C ASP A 107 5.59 11.50 14.34
N ASP A 108 5.16 11.05 15.51
CA ASP A 108 5.67 9.83 16.13
C ASP A 108 4.95 8.56 15.62
N ALA A 109 5.61 7.41 15.74
CA ALA A 109 5.09 6.14 15.24
C ALA A 109 3.73 5.72 15.81
N LEU A 110 3.45 6.04 17.09
CA LEU A 110 2.18 5.69 17.71
C LEU A 110 1.05 6.58 17.17
N SER A 111 1.32 7.87 16.94
CA SER A 111 0.38 8.77 16.30
C SER A 111 0.08 8.36 14.87
N CYS A 112 1.09 8.02 14.07
CA CYS A 112 0.89 7.47 12.71
C CYS A 112 0.07 6.17 12.73
N GLY A 113 0.44 5.21 13.58
CA GLY A 113 -0.27 3.93 13.68
C GLY A 113 -1.75 4.08 14.06
N ARG A 114 -2.10 5.08 14.89
CA ARG A 114 -3.52 5.40 15.18
C ARG A 114 -4.28 5.91 13.94
N HIS A 115 -3.64 6.71 13.09
CA HIS A 115 -4.27 7.23 11.88
C HIS A 115 -4.49 6.10 10.85
N GLU A 116 -3.48 5.26 10.62
CA GLU A 116 -3.61 4.10 9.74
C GLU A 116 -4.71 3.13 10.24
N TYR A 117 -4.71 2.86 11.54
CA TYR A 117 -5.76 2.07 12.18
C TYR A 117 -7.14 2.76 12.12
N GLY A 118 -7.22 4.08 11.98
CA GLY A 118 -8.49 4.76 11.73
C GLY A 118 -8.99 4.63 10.28
N ARG A 119 -8.10 4.33 9.32
CA ARG A 119 -8.38 4.29 7.87
C ARG A 119 -8.54 2.90 7.29
N GLY A 120 -8.50 1.87 8.13
CA GLY A 120 -8.73 0.50 7.69
C GLY A 120 -7.50 -0.39 7.72
N CYS A 121 -6.32 0.04 8.18
CA CYS A 121 -5.19 -0.88 8.39
C CYS A 121 -5.46 -1.72 9.64
N HIS A 122 -6.21 -2.81 9.48
CA HIS A 122 -6.45 -3.81 10.52
C HIS A 122 -6.28 -5.17 9.85
N GLY A 123 -5.67 -6.12 10.56
CA GLY A 123 -5.67 -7.52 10.13
C GLY A 123 -7.11 -7.98 9.99
N GLY A 124 -7.59 -8.12 8.76
CA GLY A 124 -8.95 -8.59 8.52
C GLY A 124 -9.04 -10.08 8.82
N ASP A 125 -10.14 -10.51 9.44
CA ASP A 125 -10.56 -11.93 9.56
C ASP A 125 -10.78 -12.63 8.19
N LYS A 126 -10.47 -11.95 7.09
CA LYS A 126 -10.69 -12.35 5.70
C LYS A 126 -9.39 -12.51 4.93
N LEU A 127 -8.35 -13.10 5.52
CA LEU A 127 -7.40 -13.81 4.66
C LEU A 127 -8.23 -14.86 3.92
N ARG A 128 -8.33 -14.74 2.58
CA ARG A 128 -9.06 -15.72 1.78
C ARG A 128 -8.55 -17.10 2.19
N SER A 129 -9.41 -17.90 2.82
CA SER A 129 -9.12 -19.31 3.02
C SER A 129 -8.98 -19.88 1.62
N ARG A 130 -7.77 -20.28 1.24
CA ARG A 130 -7.57 -21.12 0.05
C ARG A 130 -7.93 -22.59 0.33
N TYR A 131 -8.81 -22.81 1.31
CA TYR A 131 -9.24 -24.10 1.83
C TYR A 131 -10.75 -24.08 2.06
#